data_AF-A0A3B9LR53-F1
#
_entry.id   AF-A0A3B9LR53-F1
#
_cell.length_a   1.000
_cell.length_b   1.000
_cell.length_c   1.000
_cell.angle_alpha   90.00
_cell.angle_beta   90.00
_cell.angle_gamma   90.00
#
_symmetry.space_group_name_H-M   'P 1'
#
loop_
_entity.id
_entity.type
_entity.pdbx_description
1 polymer ?
#
loop_
_entity_poly.entity_id
_entity_poly.type
_entity_poly.pdbx_seq_one_letter_code
_entity_poly.pdbx_strand_id
1 'polypeptide(L)'
;MSDSFPPITTHERKVEALLNILASVVVERSAVYVSAPITSGKRLAKWLGSRNVEFDPSHPESYAEFQREVLEPNCEHAQDIITNLRKQFPNVVIDPTALRDIDGWTQDDYRYLWARVLEQYATTVVFIDGWQYSNGCSYEFLVSYQSSSDHCPLVLNENLKPLTLDQGLTLIRAAISEMKEAGLSTEFLERVAEQLASTALEEICARP
;
A
#
# COMPACT_ATOMS: atom_id res chain seq x y z
N MET A 1 15.56 -4.88 -8.15
CA MET A 1 14.16 -5.24 -8.51
C MET A 1 13.65 -4.11 -9.39
N SER A 2 12.75 -4.39 -10.35
CA SER A 2 12.10 -3.31 -11.11
C SER A 2 11.25 -2.52 -10.13
N ASP A 3 11.55 -1.23 -9.97
CA ASP A 3 10.73 -0.25 -9.25
C ASP A 3 10.25 0.78 -10.27
N SER A 4 9.51 0.30 -11.28
CA SER A 4 8.98 1.21 -12.29
C SER A 4 7.96 2.14 -11.64
N PHE A 5 7.97 3.39 -12.08
CA PHE A 5 7.00 4.38 -11.64
C PHE A 5 6.39 5.08 -12.87
N PRO A 6 5.08 4.92 -13.15
CA PRO A 6 4.15 4.04 -12.42
C PRO A 6 4.52 2.54 -12.54
N PRO A 7 4.02 1.67 -11.64
CA PRO A 7 4.21 0.23 -11.73
C PRO A 7 3.64 -0.33 -13.03
N ILE A 8 4.38 -1.20 -13.71
CA ILE A 8 3.93 -1.91 -14.92
C ILE A 8 3.96 -3.42 -14.68
N THR A 9 3.03 -4.14 -15.31
CA THR A 9 2.97 -5.60 -15.22
C THR A 9 3.17 -6.23 -16.60
N THR A 10 3.84 -7.39 -16.64
CA THR A 10 3.83 -8.27 -17.83
C THR A 10 2.79 -9.39 -17.72
N HIS A 11 2.03 -9.41 -16.63
CA HIS A 11 1.08 -10.44 -16.24
C HIS A 11 -0.38 -9.97 -16.32
N GLU A 12 -0.70 -9.03 -17.23
CA GLU A 12 -2.03 -8.42 -17.36
C GLU A 12 -3.18 -9.45 -17.36
N ARG A 13 -3.05 -10.57 -18.10
CA ARG A 13 -4.08 -11.62 -18.13
C ARG A 13 -4.34 -12.26 -16.76
N LYS A 14 -3.30 -12.44 -15.94
CA LYS A 14 -3.45 -12.98 -14.57
C LYS A 14 -4.12 -11.94 -13.67
N VAL A 15 -3.74 -10.68 -13.79
CA VAL A 15 -4.36 -9.57 -13.06
C VAL A 15 -5.86 -9.49 -13.40
N GLU A 16 -6.20 -9.46 -14.69
CA GLU A 16 -7.60 -9.43 -15.15
C GLU A 16 -8.40 -10.65 -14.68
N ALA A 17 -7.79 -11.84 -14.62
CA ALA A 17 -8.45 -13.02 -14.07
C ALA A 17 -8.78 -12.85 -12.56
N LEU A 18 -7.85 -12.29 -11.77
CA LEU A 18 -8.09 -12.02 -10.35
C LEU A 18 -9.16 -10.94 -10.13
N LEU A 19 -9.15 -9.88 -10.93
CA LEU A 19 -10.20 -8.85 -10.91
C LEU A 19 -11.56 -9.46 -11.25
N ASN A 20 -11.65 -10.31 -12.28
CA ASN A 20 -12.91 -11.00 -12.61
C ASN A 20 -13.42 -11.93 -11.50
N ILE A 21 -12.53 -12.56 -10.73
CA ILE A 21 -12.92 -13.31 -9.54
C ILE A 21 -13.50 -12.36 -8.48
N LEU A 22 -12.85 -11.21 -8.23
CA LEU A 22 -13.38 -10.19 -7.30
C LEU A 22 -14.74 -9.64 -7.76
N ALA A 23 -14.94 -9.42 -9.06
CA ALA A 23 -16.22 -8.98 -9.61
C ALA A 23 -17.38 -9.97 -9.35
N SER A 24 -17.08 -11.25 -9.08
CA SER A 24 -18.10 -12.25 -8.74
C SER A 24 -18.55 -12.22 -7.28
N VAL A 25 -17.83 -11.51 -6.41
CA VAL A 25 -18.08 -11.43 -4.96
C VAL A 25 -18.31 -10.01 -4.45
N VAL A 26 -17.67 -9.02 -5.06
CA VAL A 26 -17.86 -7.60 -4.75
C VAL A 26 -18.95 -7.05 -5.67
N VAL A 27 -20.08 -6.70 -5.09
CA VAL A 27 -21.17 -6.04 -5.83
C VAL A 27 -20.76 -4.60 -6.08
N GLU A 28 -20.66 -4.23 -7.36
CA GLU A 28 -20.27 -2.89 -7.80
C GLU A 28 -18.95 -2.43 -7.14
N ARG A 29 -18.81 -1.12 -6.93
CA ARG A 29 -17.74 -0.54 -6.13
C ARG A 29 -18.29 -0.32 -4.74
N SER A 30 -18.13 -1.30 -3.85
CA SER A 30 -18.68 -1.25 -2.50
C SER A 30 -17.73 -1.73 -1.41
N ALA A 31 -16.52 -2.16 -1.77
CA ALA A 31 -15.60 -2.78 -0.82
C ALA A 31 -14.87 -1.76 0.06
N VAL A 32 -14.47 -2.23 1.24
CA VAL A 32 -13.46 -1.60 2.08
C VAL A 32 -12.13 -2.27 1.75
N TYR A 33 -11.18 -1.53 1.19
CA TYR A 33 -9.82 -2.01 0.97
C TYR A 33 -8.94 -1.68 2.16
N VAL A 34 -8.06 -2.60 2.53
CA VAL A 34 -7.09 -2.40 3.61
C VAL A 34 -5.69 -2.31 3.04
N SER A 35 -5.04 -1.17 3.18
CA SER A 35 -3.64 -0.97 2.80
C SER A 35 -2.74 -1.29 4.00
N ALA A 36 -1.96 -2.36 3.89
CA ALA A 36 -1.12 -2.89 4.95
C ALA A 36 0.35 -3.01 4.50
N PRO A 37 1.33 -2.50 5.27
CA PRO A 37 2.73 -2.73 4.95
C PRO A 37 3.15 -4.16 5.32
N ILE A 38 2.93 -5.14 4.42
CA ILE A 38 3.16 -6.58 4.70
C ILE A 38 4.66 -6.89 4.81
N THR A 39 5.38 -6.78 3.70
CA THR A 39 6.82 -7.09 3.59
C THR A 39 7.71 -5.85 3.75
N SER A 40 7.11 -4.71 4.10
CA SER A 40 7.77 -3.40 4.11
C SER A 40 7.30 -2.54 5.30
N GLY A 41 7.34 -1.21 5.15
CA GLY A 41 6.85 -0.29 6.17
C GLY A 41 7.86 0.01 7.28
N LYS A 42 7.35 0.61 8.35
CA LYS A 42 8.19 1.11 9.46
C LYS A 42 9.01 0.02 10.13
N ARG A 43 8.46 -1.20 10.26
CA ARG A 43 9.19 -2.35 10.83
C ARG A 43 10.40 -2.71 9.96
N LEU A 44 10.22 -2.81 8.65
CA LEU A 44 11.34 -3.05 7.73
C LEU A 44 12.38 -1.92 7.81
N ALA A 45 11.96 -0.66 7.77
CA ALA A 45 12.89 0.47 7.80
C ALA A 45 13.75 0.45 9.07
N LYS A 46 13.15 0.17 10.24
CA LYS A 46 13.87 0.00 11.50
C LYS A 46 14.78 -1.23 11.50
N TRP A 47 14.30 -2.33 10.94
CA TRP A 47 15.01 -3.61 10.87
C TRP A 47 16.25 -3.52 9.96
N LEU A 48 16.17 -2.84 8.83
CA LEU A 48 17.34 -2.58 7.97
C LEU A 48 18.28 -1.56 8.62
N GLY A 49 17.74 -0.46 9.17
CA GLY A 49 18.56 0.60 9.78
C GLY A 49 19.33 0.18 11.04
N SER A 50 18.94 -0.91 11.70
CA SER A 50 19.67 -1.45 12.86
C SER A 50 20.78 -2.43 12.50
N ARG A 51 20.92 -2.82 11.23
CA ARG A 51 21.89 -3.82 10.77
C ARG A 51 23.02 -3.18 9.96
N ASN A 52 24.24 -3.66 10.21
CA ASN A 52 25.43 -3.34 9.41
C ASN A 52 25.63 -4.30 8.22
N VAL A 53 24.65 -5.17 7.94
CA VAL A 53 24.74 -6.23 6.93
C VAL A 53 23.57 -6.11 5.97
N GLU A 54 23.85 -6.28 4.68
CA GLU A 54 22.84 -6.28 3.63
C GLU A 54 21.87 -7.47 3.79
N PHE A 55 20.58 -7.20 3.65
CA PHE A 55 19.54 -8.24 3.68
C PHE A 55 19.55 -9.04 2.38
N ASP A 56 19.76 -10.35 2.49
CA ASP A 56 19.63 -11.27 1.37
C ASP A 56 18.43 -12.21 1.57
N PRO A 57 17.30 -11.97 0.88
CA PRO A 57 16.11 -12.83 1.00
C PRO A 57 16.34 -14.26 0.46
N SER A 58 17.42 -14.51 -0.29
CA SER A 58 17.77 -15.85 -0.74
C SER A 58 18.49 -16.69 0.31
N HIS A 59 19.04 -16.05 1.36
CA HIS A 59 19.71 -16.72 2.45
C HIS A 59 18.68 -17.18 3.52
N PRO A 60 18.52 -18.49 3.79
CA PRO A 60 17.45 -18.99 4.66
C PRO A 60 17.42 -18.38 6.06
N GLU A 61 18.57 -18.15 6.68
CA GLU A 61 18.64 -17.56 8.02
C GLU A 61 18.27 -16.08 8.03
N SER A 62 18.66 -15.33 6.98
CA SER A 62 18.35 -13.92 6.86
C SER A 62 16.85 -13.73 6.58
N TYR A 63 16.28 -14.60 5.74
CA TYR A 63 14.84 -14.64 5.49
C TYR A 63 14.05 -15.06 6.73
N ALA A 64 14.50 -16.06 7.49
CA ALA A 64 13.83 -16.46 8.73
C ALA A 64 13.80 -15.33 9.77
N GLU A 65 14.87 -14.54 9.87
CA GLU A 65 14.92 -13.36 10.73
C GLU A 65 14.00 -12.24 10.24
N PHE A 66 14.01 -11.95 8.93
CA PHE A 66 13.07 -11.01 8.33
C PHE A 66 11.61 -11.44 8.55
N GLN A 67 11.32 -12.73 8.39
CA GLN A 67 9.98 -13.28 8.57
C GLN A 67 9.49 -13.03 10.00
N ARG A 68 10.31 -13.39 11.01
CA ARG A 68 9.96 -13.26 12.43
C ARG A 68 9.85 -11.81 12.90
N GLU A 69 10.74 -10.92 12.44
CA GLU A 69 10.86 -9.56 12.98
C GLU A 69 10.04 -8.53 12.19
N VAL A 70 9.70 -8.81 10.94
CA VAL A 70 9.01 -7.88 10.04
C VAL A 70 7.70 -8.46 9.53
N LEU A 71 7.75 -9.56 8.78
CA LEU A 71 6.59 -10.08 8.05
C LEU A 71 5.48 -10.55 9.01
N GLU A 72 5.79 -11.44 9.95
CA GLU A 72 4.81 -11.99 10.89
C GLU A 72 4.17 -10.88 11.75
N PRO A 73 4.94 -9.99 12.40
CA PRO A 73 4.35 -8.89 13.18
C PRO A 73 3.54 -7.89 12.35
N ASN A 74 3.88 -7.67 11.08
CA ASN A 74 3.09 -6.84 10.18
C ASN A 74 1.76 -7.52 9.83
N CYS A 75 1.80 -8.82 9.49
CA CYS A 75 0.60 -9.61 9.19
C CYS A 75 -0.32 -9.75 10.41
N GLU A 76 0.22 -10.03 11.60
CA GLU A 76 -0.55 -10.14 12.84
C GLU A 76 -1.29 -8.84 13.15
N HIS A 77 -0.57 -7.71 13.12
CA HIS A 77 -1.17 -6.38 13.32
C HIS A 77 -2.27 -6.11 12.29
N ALA A 78 -2.01 -6.39 11.02
CA ALA A 78 -3.01 -6.20 9.97
C ALA A 78 -4.24 -7.10 10.18
N GLN A 79 -4.07 -8.35 10.56
CA GLN A 79 -5.17 -9.29 10.79
C GLN A 79 -6.05 -8.87 11.97
N ASP A 80 -5.48 -8.32 13.03
CA ASP A 80 -6.25 -7.78 14.16
C ASP A 80 -7.13 -6.60 13.72
N ILE A 81 -6.56 -5.67 12.96
CA ILE A 81 -7.30 -4.53 12.40
C ILE A 81 -8.38 -5.01 11.44
N ILE A 82 -8.05 -5.89 10.48
CA ILE A 82 -8.98 -6.42 9.48
C ILE A 82 -10.15 -7.17 10.13
N THR A 83 -9.87 -7.95 11.18
CA THR A 83 -10.90 -8.64 11.96
C THR A 83 -11.88 -7.66 12.59
N ASN A 84 -11.41 -6.50 13.05
CA ASN A 84 -12.27 -5.45 13.59
C ASN A 84 -13.01 -4.68 12.49
N LEU A 85 -12.39 -4.46 11.32
CA LEU A 85 -13.04 -3.83 10.17
C LEU A 85 -14.21 -4.67 9.66
N ARG A 86 -14.04 -6.00 9.56
CA ARG A 86 -15.11 -6.94 9.15
C ARG A 86 -16.33 -6.92 10.08
N LYS A 87 -16.17 -6.47 11.33
CA LYS A 87 -17.29 -6.31 12.28
C LYS A 87 -17.97 -4.95 12.18
N GLN A 88 -17.25 -3.93 11.72
CA GLN A 88 -17.71 -2.53 11.69
C GLN A 88 -18.35 -2.17 10.35
N PHE A 89 -17.83 -2.70 9.26
CA PHE A 89 -18.33 -2.43 7.92
C PHE A 89 -19.28 -3.55 7.48
N PRO A 90 -20.47 -3.21 6.95
CA PRO A 90 -21.38 -4.21 6.39
C PRO A 90 -20.91 -4.71 5.01
N ASN A 91 -19.94 -4.02 4.41
CA ASN A 91 -19.41 -4.30 3.08
C ASN A 91 -18.30 -5.35 3.10
N VAL A 92 -17.97 -5.89 1.92
CA VAL A 92 -16.81 -6.78 1.74
C VAL A 92 -15.54 -6.04 2.12
N VAL A 93 -14.74 -6.64 3.01
CA VAL A 93 -13.39 -6.18 3.35
C VAL A 93 -12.38 -6.95 2.52
N ILE A 94 -11.69 -6.26 1.61
CA ILE A 94 -10.59 -6.80 0.82
C ILE A 94 -9.32 -6.77 1.67
N ASP A 95 -8.74 -7.94 1.87
CA ASP A 95 -7.56 -8.19 2.70
C ASP A 95 -6.40 -8.62 1.80
N PRO A 96 -5.48 -7.71 1.45
CA PRO A 96 -4.31 -8.05 0.62
C PRO A 96 -3.37 -9.05 1.27
N THR A 97 -3.37 -9.14 2.61
CA THR A 97 -2.49 -10.06 3.36
C THR A 97 -2.89 -11.52 3.18
N ALA A 98 -4.12 -11.78 2.73
CA ALA A 98 -4.60 -13.12 2.41
C ALA A 98 -4.08 -13.65 1.07
N LEU A 99 -3.59 -12.77 0.17
CA LEU A 99 -3.01 -13.19 -1.09
C LEU A 99 -1.59 -13.71 -0.86
N ARG A 100 -1.38 -14.99 -1.18
CA ARG A 100 -0.03 -15.60 -1.13
C ARG A 100 0.78 -15.23 -2.36
N ASP A 101 2.09 -15.40 -2.24
CA ASP A 101 3.01 -15.18 -3.35
C ASP A 101 2.59 -15.98 -4.59
N ILE A 102 2.47 -15.27 -5.71
CA ILE A 102 2.18 -15.82 -7.03
C ILE A 102 3.50 -16.00 -7.77
N ASP A 103 3.75 -17.20 -8.26
CA ASP A 103 4.98 -17.52 -8.98
C ASP A 103 5.18 -16.63 -10.22
N GLY A 104 6.42 -16.14 -10.37
CA GLY A 104 6.85 -15.21 -11.40
C GLY A 104 6.47 -13.74 -11.16
N TRP A 105 5.73 -13.40 -10.10
CA TRP A 105 5.35 -12.01 -9.84
C TRP A 105 6.46 -11.20 -9.17
N THR A 106 6.55 -9.95 -9.58
CA THR A 106 7.41 -8.91 -9.02
C THR A 106 6.59 -7.97 -8.13
N GLN A 107 7.27 -7.08 -7.40
CA GLN A 107 6.59 -6.02 -6.62
C GLN A 107 5.79 -5.06 -7.52
N ASP A 108 6.22 -4.81 -8.76
CA ASP A 108 5.45 -4.00 -9.71
C ASP A 108 4.12 -4.69 -10.08
N ASP A 109 4.09 -6.03 -10.21
CA ASP A 109 2.87 -6.78 -10.50
C ASP A 109 1.83 -6.68 -9.36
N TYR A 110 2.28 -6.79 -8.10
CA TYR A 110 1.39 -6.60 -6.94
C TYR A 110 0.89 -5.15 -6.84
N ARG A 111 1.78 -4.17 -6.99
CA ARG A 111 1.39 -2.74 -6.97
C ARG A 111 0.39 -2.44 -8.08
N TYR A 112 0.58 -3.01 -9.27
CA TYR A 112 -0.37 -2.89 -10.39
C TYR A 112 -1.72 -3.54 -10.06
N LEU A 113 -1.75 -4.78 -9.57
CA LEU A 113 -2.99 -5.46 -9.17
C LEU A 113 -3.77 -4.62 -8.15
N TRP A 114 -3.12 -4.19 -7.08
CA TRP A 114 -3.80 -3.50 -5.98
C TRP A 114 -4.30 -2.11 -6.35
N ALA A 115 -3.58 -1.38 -7.20
CA ALA A 115 -4.08 -0.14 -7.79
C ALA A 115 -5.38 -0.38 -8.56
N ARG A 116 -5.42 -1.42 -9.40
CA ARG A 116 -6.64 -1.78 -10.16
C ARG A 116 -7.79 -2.22 -9.24
N VAL A 117 -7.50 -2.94 -8.15
CA VAL A 117 -8.50 -3.31 -7.14
C VAL A 117 -9.11 -2.08 -6.47
N LEU A 118 -8.27 -1.11 -6.08
CA LEU A 118 -8.72 0.15 -5.48
C LEU A 118 -9.61 0.94 -6.43
N GLU A 119 -9.17 1.09 -7.68
CA GLU A 119 -9.89 1.79 -8.74
C GLU A 119 -11.23 1.15 -9.09
N GLN A 120 -11.35 -0.18 -9.01
CA GLN A 120 -12.56 -0.88 -9.43
C GLN A 120 -13.55 -1.13 -8.29
N TYR A 121 -13.05 -1.45 -7.09
CA TYR A 121 -13.89 -2.05 -6.04
C TYR A 121 -13.99 -1.23 -4.76
N ALA A 122 -13.02 -0.37 -4.44
CA ALA A 122 -12.97 0.30 -3.14
C ALA A 122 -13.85 1.57 -3.09
N THR A 123 -14.73 1.66 -2.09
CA THR A 123 -15.40 2.92 -1.68
C THR A 123 -14.77 3.51 -0.43
N THR A 124 -14.08 2.68 0.34
CA THR A 124 -13.31 3.08 1.52
C THR A 124 -11.95 2.43 1.46
N VAL A 125 -10.92 3.17 1.84
CA VAL A 125 -9.54 2.67 1.95
C VAL A 125 -9.06 2.95 3.37
N VAL A 126 -8.64 1.92 4.08
CA VAL A 126 -8.09 2.03 5.44
C VAL A 126 -6.59 1.78 5.39
N PHE A 127 -5.80 2.78 5.75
CA PHE A 127 -4.34 2.69 5.82
C PHE A 127 -3.89 2.31 7.23
N ILE A 128 -3.24 1.15 7.35
CA ILE A 128 -2.67 0.64 8.60
C ILE A 128 -1.41 1.42 8.97
N ASP A 129 -1.18 1.63 10.27
CA ASP A 129 -0.08 2.45 10.76
C ASP A 129 1.29 1.98 10.24
N GLY A 130 2.11 2.93 9.79
CA GLY A 130 3.40 2.66 9.16
C GLY A 130 3.35 2.45 7.64
N TRP A 131 2.17 2.62 7.02
CA TRP A 131 1.97 2.57 5.57
C TRP A 131 2.91 3.51 4.79
N GLN A 132 3.21 4.69 5.31
CA GLN A 132 3.98 5.74 4.63
C GLN A 132 5.45 5.37 4.35
N TYR A 133 5.94 4.29 4.96
CA TYR A 133 7.28 3.74 4.72
C TYR A 133 7.26 2.63 3.66
N SER A 134 6.08 2.24 3.16
CA SER A 134 5.91 1.22 2.14
C SER A 134 5.71 1.86 0.77
N ASN A 135 6.50 1.44 -0.22
CA ASN A 135 6.28 1.81 -1.62
C ASN A 135 4.88 1.41 -2.10
N GLY A 136 4.42 0.22 -1.72
CA GLY A 136 3.10 -0.29 -2.09
C GLY A 136 1.98 0.57 -1.51
N CYS A 137 1.95 0.72 -0.18
CA CYS A 137 0.90 1.51 0.45
C CYS A 137 0.96 2.99 0.06
N SER A 138 2.15 3.57 -0.14
CA SER A 138 2.25 4.96 -0.57
C SER A 138 1.72 5.15 -1.99
N TYR A 139 1.95 4.19 -2.87
CA TYR A 139 1.34 4.19 -4.21
C TYR A 139 -0.18 4.00 -4.15
N GLU A 140 -0.68 3.11 -3.31
CA GLU A 140 -2.12 2.94 -3.07
C GLU A 140 -2.79 4.22 -2.54
N PHE A 141 -2.09 4.98 -1.68
CA PHE A 141 -2.53 6.29 -1.21
C PHE A 141 -2.64 7.29 -2.37
N LEU A 142 -1.62 7.35 -3.24
CA LEU A 142 -1.66 8.16 -4.45
C LEU A 142 -2.84 7.78 -5.36
N VAL A 143 -3.02 6.49 -5.65
CA VAL A 143 -4.13 5.99 -6.50
C VAL A 143 -5.49 6.32 -5.90
N SER A 144 -5.63 6.29 -4.57
CA SER A 144 -6.85 6.67 -3.87
C SER A 144 -7.24 8.12 -4.13
N TYR A 145 -6.27 9.03 -4.30
CA TYR A 145 -6.51 10.45 -4.59
C TYR A 145 -6.49 10.83 -6.07
N GLN A 146 -5.88 9.99 -6.92
CA GLN A 146 -5.88 10.18 -8.39
C GLN A 146 -7.07 9.50 -9.08
N SER A 147 -7.84 8.68 -8.37
CA SER A 147 -9.09 8.12 -8.89
C SER A 147 -9.99 9.26 -9.39
N SER A 148 -10.53 9.10 -10.60
CA SER A 148 -11.33 10.12 -11.32
C SER A 148 -12.34 10.83 -10.41
N SER A 149 -12.52 12.14 -10.63
CA SER A 149 -13.34 13.07 -9.83
C SER A 149 -14.78 12.62 -9.53
N ASP A 150 -15.33 11.70 -10.32
CA ASP A 150 -16.66 11.15 -10.07
C ASP A 150 -16.68 10.18 -8.87
N HIS A 151 -15.54 9.57 -8.50
CA HIS A 151 -15.50 8.48 -7.51
C HIS A 151 -14.14 8.38 -6.78
N CYS A 152 -13.93 9.26 -5.79
CA CYS A 152 -12.81 9.15 -4.84
C CYS A 152 -13.26 8.36 -3.60
N PRO A 153 -12.57 7.27 -3.21
CA PRO A 153 -12.93 6.53 -2.00
C PRO A 153 -12.73 7.38 -0.74
N LEU A 154 -13.47 7.05 0.32
CA LEU A 154 -13.20 7.58 1.64
C LEU A 154 -11.85 7.04 2.15
N VAL A 155 -10.86 7.91 2.30
CA VAL A 155 -9.52 7.54 2.79
C VAL A 155 -9.43 7.73 4.30
N LEU A 156 -9.15 6.65 5.02
CA LEU A 156 -9.10 6.59 6.48
C LEU A 156 -7.74 6.10 6.98
N ASN A 157 -7.35 6.55 8.17
CA ASN A 157 -6.27 5.90 8.92
C ASN A 157 -6.79 4.68 9.72
N GLU A 158 -5.88 3.96 10.36
CA GLU A 158 -6.17 2.77 11.17
C GLU A 158 -7.25 2.99 12.24
N ASN A 159 -7.34 4.22 12.77
CA ASN A 159 -8.32 4.62 13.78
C ASN A 159 -9.66 5.07 13.17
N LEU A 160 -9.89 4.79 11.89
CA LEU A 160 -11.09 5.16 11.12
C LEU A 160 -11.36 6.67 11.06
N LYS A 161 -10.31 7.49 11.21
CA LYS A 161 -10.41 8.94 11.01
C LYS A 161 -10.03 9.28 9.57
N PRO A 162 -10.69 10.27 8.95
CA PRO A 162 -10.29 10.77 7.64
C PRO A 162 -8.80 11.11 7.63
N LEU A 163 -8.10 10.59 6.64
CA LEU A 163 -6.69 10.87 6.37
C LEU A 163 -6.64 11.70 5.10
N THR A 164 -6.27 12.97 5.20
CA THR A 164 -6.29 13.89 4.04
C THR A 164 -5.03 13.77 3.19
N LEU A 165 -5.08 14.27 1.95
CA LEU A 165 -3.93 14.34 1.05
C LEU A 165 -2.74 15.05 1.70
N ASP A 166 -2.93 16.23 2.30
CA ASP A 166 -1.88 16.99 2.98
C ASP A 166 -1.25 16.21 4.15
N GLN A 167 -2.09 15.51 4.93
CA GLN A 167 -1.61 14.68 6.03
C GLN A 167 -0.77 13.52 5.50
N GLY A 168 -1.25 12.81 4.48
CA GLY A 168 -0.51 11.71 3.86
C GLY A 168 0.82 12.17 3.25
N LEU A 169 0.83 13.29 2.51
CA LEU A 169 2.04 13.87 1.95
C LEU A 169 3.06 14.24 3.05
N THR A 170 2.58 14.81 4.16
CA THR A 170 3.43 15.12 5.32
C THR A 170 4.03 13.86 5.92
N LEU A 171 3.24 12.80 6.09
CA LEU A 171 3.70 11.51 6.62
C LEU A 171 4.74 10.85 5.71
N ILE A 172 4.51 10.83 4.39
CA ILE A 172 5.45 10.27 3.41
C ILE A 172 6.77 11.05 3.43
N ARG A 173 6.74 12.39 3.45
CA ARG A 173 7.96 13.21 3.54
C ARG A 173 8.76 12.96 4.82
N ALA A 174 8.07 12.79 5.95
CA ALA A 174 8.73 12.41 7.20
C ALA A 174 9.39 11.02 7.08
N ALA A 175 8.69 10.03 6.51
CA ALA A 175 9.25 8.70 6.28
C ALA A 175 10.47 8.72 5.35
N ILE A 176 10.44 9.52 4.28
CA ILE A 176 11.59 9.73 3.38
C ILE A 176 12.80 10.27 4.16
N SER A 177 12.60 11.28 5.02
CA SER A 177 13.69 11.84 5.84
C SER A 177 14.29 10.78 6.76
N GLU A 178 13.46 10.07 7.51
CA GLU A 178 13.91 9.01 8.43
C GLU A 178 14.63 7.86 7.70
N MET A 179 14.14 7.45 6.53
CA MET A 179 14.74 6.40 5.73
C MET A 179 16.10 6.82 5.14
N LYS A 180 16.22 8.07 4.68
CA LYS A 180 17.51 8.63 4.22
C LYS A 180 18.54 8.70 5.33
N GLU A 181 18.14 9.13 6.52
CA GLU A 181 19.01 9.15 7.70
C GLU A 181 19.51 7.75 8.07
N ALA A 182 18.69 6.72 7.82
CA ALA A 182 19.06 5.31 7.97
C ALA A 182 19.81 4.72 6.76
N GLY A 183 20.14 5.51 5.73
CA GLY A 183 20.85 5.05 4.53
C GLY A 183 20.02 4.16 3.59
N LEU A 184 18.69 4.20 3.70
CA LEU A 184 17.77 3.41 2.88
C LEU A 184 17.36 4.17 1.60
N SER A 185 17.05 3.41 0.55
CA SER A 185 16.54 3.99 -0.71
C SER A 185 15.12 4.55 -0.52
N THR A 186 14.89 5.74 -1.07
CA THR A 186 13.60 6.45 -1.02
C THR A 186 13.07 6.87 -2.38
N GLU A 187 13.75 6.50 -3.47
CA GLU A 187 13.46 7.04 -4.82
C GLU A 187 11.99 6.88 -5.21
N PHE A 188 11.40 5.72 -4.94
CA PHE A 188 10.00 5.47 -5.24
C PHE A 188 9.04 6.33 -4.40
N LEU A 189 9.31 6.49 -3.10
CA LEU A 189 8.51 7.34 -2.22
C LEU A 189 8.60 8.82 -2.61
N GLU A 190 9.76 9.26 -3.08
CA GLU A 190 9.95 10.62 -3.59
C GLU A 190 9.08 10.87 -4.82
N ARG A 191 9.06 9.94 -5.78
CA ARG A 191 8.16 10.02 -6.95
C ARG A 191 6.69 10.05 -6.55
N VAL A 192 6.28 9.25 -5.56
CA VAL A 192 4.92 9.30 -5.00
C VAL A 192 4.61 10.69 -4.41
N ALA A 193 5.52 11.22 -3.59
CA ALA A 193 5.34 12.52 -2.94
C ALA A 193 5.29 13.68 -3.95
N GLU A 194 6.06 13.60 -5.03
CA GLU A 194 6.00 14.56 -6.15
C GLU A 194 4.63 14.54 -6.83
N GLN A 195 4.10 13.36 -7.16
CA GLN A 195 2.78 13.23 -7.78
C GLN A 195 1.65 13.71 -6.86
N LEU A 196 1.69 13.37 -5.57
CA LEU A 196 0.72 13.87 -4.59
C LEU A 196 0.74 15.39 -4.49
N ALA A 197 1.94 16.00 -4.51
CA ALA A 197 2.08 17.45 -4.48
C ALA A 197 1.47 18.12 -5.73
N SER A 198 1.63 17.50 -6.91
CA SER A 198 0.97 17.96 -8.13
C SER A 198 -0.56 17.87 -8.04
N THR A 199 -1.10 16.74 -7.56
CA THR A 199 -2.56 16.58 -7.35
C THR A 199 -3.13 17.60 -6.36
N ALA A 200 -2.41 17.91 -5.27
CA ALA A 200 -2.83 18.94 -4.31
C ALA A 200 -2.98 20.32 -4.96
N LEU A 201 -2.07 20.69 -5.87
CA LEU A 201 -2.10 21.97 -6.58
C LEU A 201 -3.29 22.05 -7.53
N GLU A 202 -3.61 20.96 -8.23
CA GLU A 202 -4.76 20.89 -9.12
C GLU A 202 -6.09 21.04 -8.36
N GLU A 203 -6.24 20.40 -7.18
CA GLU A 203 -7.43 20.57 -6.33
C GLU A 203 -7.60 22.02 -5.84
N ILE A 204 -6.51 22.69 -5.50
CA ILE A 204 -6.54 24.10 -5.04
C ILE A 204 -6.94 25.02 -6.19
N CYS A 205 -6.40 24.80 -7.40
CA CYS A 205 -6.72 25.60 -8.58
C CYS A 205 -8.12 25.33 -9.15
N ALA A 206 -8.71 24.16 -8.88
CA ALA A 206 -10.04 23.77 -9.35
C ALA A 206 -11.19 24.23 -8.44
N ARG A 207 -10.91 24.78 -7.25
CA ARG A 207 -11.94 25.36 -6.36
C ARG A 207 -12.20 26.83 -6.77
N PRO A 208 -13.40 27.16 -7.30
CA PRO A 208 -13.76 28.52 -7.71
C PRO A 208 -13.88 29.51 -6.54
#